data_AF-A0A519GQK4-F1
#
_entry.id   AF-A0A519GQK4-F1
#
_cell.length_a   1.000
_cell.length_b   1.000
_cell.length_c   1.000
_cell.angle_alpha   90.00
_cell.angle_beta   90.00
_cell.angle_gamma   90.00
#
_symmetry.space_group_name_H-M   'P 1'
#
loop_
_entity.id
_entity.type
_entity.pdbx_description
1 polymer ?
#
loop_
_entity_poly.entity_id
_entity_poly.type
_entity_poly.pdbx_seq_one_letter_code
_entity_poly.pdbx_strand_id
1 'polypeptide(L)'
;TFERGGVTLLLLANTADVDAAFELSAVDGDGRWIALHDDDTDATGGAATVTVPAGGIAAAVRVAPAAAVPAVIDEVRARLAAVPAETDASFPHRRARRLAAPSFAHAGDGVSAGARPETVAVQPGEHVLTVRFRQRETGMYDGAPYVDEWKPLPPRLHDQRTLERVAVVERPVRVAVAEVSEAEYAVFLDALGEPTDARDPERPATGMTFARAREYAAWVGGRLPTEDEWQLAASAPGFRRRTPEVWNWTESEHSDGRSRFVMLKGGSAHVSEGSDWYVDGGVRSPEFALKFLLPGLGQDASPSIGFRVCWDDRAAEDPS
;
A
#
# COMPACT_ATOMS: atom_id res chain seq x y z
N THR A 1 -13.54 -7.44 -18.38
CA THR A 1 -13.68 -5.97 -18.45
C THR A 1 -14.21 -5.47 -17.11
N PHE A 2 -13.91 -4.23 -16.74
CA PHE A 2 -14.42 -3.56 -15.53
C PHE A 2 -15.01 -2.20 -15.94
N GLU A 3 -16.15 -1.78 -15.40
CA GLU A 3 -16.81 -0.52 -15.77
C GLU A 3 -17.13 0.34 -14.54
N ARG A 4 -16.80 1.63 -14.61
CA ARG A 4 -17.15 2.62 -13.58
C ARG A 4 -17.29 4.01 -14.21
N GLY A 5 -18.40 4.70 -13.97
CA GLY A 5 -18.58 6.09 -14.38
C GLY A 5 -18.46 6.35 -15.90
N GLY A 6 -18.90 5.41 -16.74
CA GLY A 6 -18.77 5.51 -18.19
C GLY A 6 -17.37 5.18 -18.73
N VAL A 7 -16.50 4.61 -17.89
CA VAL A 7 -15.14 4.20 -18.25
C VAL A 7 -15.03 2.68 -18.12
N THR A 8 -14.66 2.00 -19.20
CA THR A 8 -14.49 0.54 -19.26
C THR A 8 -13.01 0.18 -19.40
N LEU A 9 -12.44 -0.56 -18.45
CA LEU A 9 -11.11 -1.17 -18.55
C LEU A 9 -11.19 -2.53 -19.24
N LEU A 10 -10.39 -2.69 -20.29
CA LEU A 10 -10.14 -3.93 -21.00
C LEU A 10 -8.73 -4.42 -20.66
N LEU A 11 -8.63 -5.70 -20.27
CA LEU A 11 -7.36 -6.38 -20.03
C LEU A 11 -7.23 -7.50 -21.07
N LEU A 12 -6.08 -7.56 -21.71
CA LEU A 12 -5.74 -8.52 -22.75
C LEU A 12 -4.56 -9.36 -22.26
N ALA A 13 -4.62 -10.65 -22.54
CA ALA A 13 -3.51 -11.57 -22.31
C ALA A 13 -3.21 -12.30 -23.61
N ASN A 14 -1.95 -12.35 -24.00
CA ASN A 14 -1.47 -13.06 -25.17
C ASN A 14 -0.75 -14.33 -24.71
N THR A 15 -1.28 -15.49 -25.08
CA THR A 15 -0.69 -16.79 -24.75
C THR A 15 0.21 -17.32 -25.87
N ALA A 16 0.33 -16.60 -26.99
CA ALA A 16 1.22 -16.96 -28.09
C ALA A 16 2.67 -16.54 -27.79
N ASP A 17 3.59 -17.09 -28.58
CA ASP A 17 5.03 -16.81 -28.56
C ASP A 17 5.44 -15.64 -29.48
N VAL A 18 4.46 -14.96 -30.08
CA VAL A 18 4.64 -13.78 -30.92
C VAL A 18 3.72 -12.66 -30.44
N ASP A 19 4.16 -11.41 -30.65
CA ASP A 19 3.34 -10.24 -30.36
C ASP A 19 2.04 -10.26 -31.18
N ALA A 20 0.95 -9.84 -30.54
CA ALA A 20 -0.36 -9.79 -31.16
C ALA A 20 -0.87 -8.36 -31.22
N ALA A 21 -1.25 -7.89 -32.41
CA ALA A 21 -1.99 -6.64 -32.56
C ALA A 21 -3.49 -6.92 -32.37
N PHE A 22 -4.10 -6.31 -31.35
CA PHE A 22 -5.52 -6.46 -31.06
C PHE A 22 -6.28 -5.20 -31.50
N GLU A 23 -7.25 -5.37 -32.40
CA GLU A 23 -8.15 -4.28 -32.82
C GLU A 23 -9.22 -4.00 -31.76
N LEU A 24 -9.13 -2.84 -31.09
CA LEU A 24 -10.07 -2.45 -30.04
C LEU A 24 -11.49 -2.21 -30.57
N SER A 25 -11.63 -1.90 -31.86
CA SER A 25 -12.92 -1.81 -32.55
C SER A 25 -13.68 -3.14 -32.63
N ALA A 26 -13.01 -4.28 -32.40
CA ALA A 26 -13.67 -5.58 -32.32
C ALA A 26 -14.47 -5.77 -31.01
N VAL A 27 -14.29 -4.88 -30.03
CA VAL A 27 -15.03 -4.91 -28.76
C VAL A 27 -16.20 -3.94 -28.85
N ASP A 28 -17.42 -4.49 -28.84
CA ASP A 28 -18.66 -3.71 -28.99
C ASP A 28 -18.83 -2.61 -27.94
N GLY A 29 -19.20 -1.42 -28.44
CA GLY A 29 -19.81 -0.33 -27.68
C GLY A 29 -19.18 1.03 -27.95
N ASP A 30 -20.03 2.06 -27.93
CA ASP A 30 -19.67 3.43 -28.28
C ASP A 30 -18.65 4.05 -27.30
N GLY A 31 -17.77 4.87 -27.83
CA GLY A 31 -16.79 5.61 -27.04
C GLY A 31 -15.43 5.73 -27.72
N ARG A 32 -14.52 6.42 -27.02
CA ARG A 32 -13.12 6.55 -27.42
C ARG A 32 -12.30 5.49 -26.70
N TRP A 33 -11.53 4.72 -27.46
CA TRP A 33 -10.51 3.82 -26.90
C TRP A 33 -9.20 4.56 -26.68
N ILE A 34 -8.51 4.20 -25.61
CA ILE A 34 -7.19 4.72 -25.21
C ILE A 34 -6.35 3.51 -24.80
N ALA A 35 -5.28 3.18 -25.53
CA ALA A 35 -4.37 2.11 -25.07
C ALA A 35 -3.50 2.62 -23.92
N LEU A 36 -3.21 1.73 -22.97
CA LEU A 36 -2.46 2.10 -21.77
C LEU A 36 -0.96 1.88 -21.88
N HIS A 37 -0.50 1.10 -22.87
CA HIS A 37 0.90 0.74 -23.07
C HIS A 37 1.54 1.36 -24.32
N ASP A 38 0.72 1.86 -25.25
CA ASP A 38 1.17 2.44 -26.51
C ASP A 38 0.95 3.96 -26.49
N ASP A 39 1.97 4.72 -26.88
CA ASP A 39 1.92 6.19 -26.87
C ASP A 39 0.98 6.77 -27.95
N ASP A 40 0.68 6.00 -28.99
CA ASP A 40 0.20 6.51 -30.30
C ASP A 40 -1.29 6.22 -30.61
N THR A 41 -2.13 5.95 -29.60
CA THR A 41 -3.50 5.43 -29.81
C THR A 41 -4.61 6.34 -29.32
N ASP A 42 -4.44 7.66 -29.45
CA ASP A 42 -5.52 8.63 -29.32
C ASP A 42 -6.35 8.72 -30.61
N ALA A 43 -6.81 7.57 -31.12
CA ALA A 43 -7.66 7.53 -32.29
C ALA A 43 -9.12 7.76 -31.89
N THR A 44 -9.57 9.02 -31.87
CA THR A 44 -11.01 9.32 -31.96
C THR A 44 -11.55 8.81 -33.31
N GLY A 45 -12.24 7.67 -33.28
CA GLY A 45 -13.01 7.16 -34.42
C GLY A 45 -12.24 6.36 -35.49
N GLY A 46 -11.00 5.94 -35.21
CA GLY A 46 -10.24 4.98 -36.03
C GLY A 46 -9.95 3.69 -35.25
N ALA A 47 -9.72 2.58 -35.95
CA ALA A 47 -9.41 1.28 -35.36
C ALA A 47 -8.15 1.37 -34.49
N ALA A 48 -8.32 1.72 -33.21
CA ALA A 48 -7.23 1.73 -32.24
C ALA A 48 -6.76 0.29 -32.06
N THR A 49 -5.49 0.04 -32.34
CA THR A 49 -4.86 -1.25 -32.08
C THR A 49 -4.03 -1.14 -30.82
N VAL A 50 -3.94 -2.23 -30.06
CA VAL A 50 -3.00 -2.34 -28.94
C VAL A 50 -2.11 -3.54 -29.17
N THR A 51 -0.81 -3.36 -28.98
CA THR A 51 0.14 -4.46 -29.05
C THR A 51 0.14 -5.22 -27.73
N VAL A 52 -0.12 -6.53 -27.77
CA VAL A 52 -0.03 -7.42 -26.62
C VAL A 52 1.23 -8.28 -26.79
N PRO A 53 2.29 -8.07 -25.98
CA PRO A 53 3.54 -8.80 -26.12
C PRO A 53 3.36 -10.31 -26.03
N ALA A 54 4.22 -11.07 -26.71
CA ALA A 54 4.28 -12.54 -26.59
C ALA A 54 4.30 -13.00 -25.12
N GLY A 55 3.41 -13.92 -24.74
CA GLY A 55 3.25 -14.40 -23.37
C GLY A 55 2.85 -13.32 -22.34
N GLY A 56 2.52 -12.12 -22.81
CA GLY A 56 2.37 -10.92 -22.00
C GLY A 56 0.92 -10.47 -21.80
N ILE A 57 0.78 -9.30 -21.21
CA ILE A 57 -0.50 -8.63 -20.99
C ILE A 57 -0.44 -7.20 -21.52
N ALA A 58 -1.59 -6.67 -21.90
CA ALA A 58 -1.78 -5.26 -22.20
C ALA A 58 -3.16 -4.82 -21.72
N ALA A 59 -3.39 -3.52 -21.70
CA ALA A 59 -4.64 -2.93 -21.27
C ALA A 59 -5.03 -1.74 -22.13
N ALA A 60 -6.34 -1.51 -22.24
CA ALA A 60 -6.93 -0.36 -22.89
C ALA A 60 -8.15 0.10 -22.10
N VAL A 61 -8.50 1.38 -22.24
CA VAL A 61 -9.67 1.96 -21.61
C VAL A 61 -10.60 2.54 -22.66
N ARG A 62 -11.89 2.23 -22.56
CA ARG A 62 -12.94 2.90 -23.33
C ARG A 62 -13.59 3.96 -22.47
N VAL A 63 -13.67 5.18 -22.98
CA VAL A 63 -14.40 6.29 -22.37
C VAL A 63 -15.67 6.54 -23.20
N ALA A 64 -16.83 6.43 -22.56
CA ALA A 64 -18.12 6.68 -23.21
C ALA A 64 -18.20 8.13 -23.76
N PRO A 65 -18.96 8.40 -24.84
CA PRO A 65 -18.97 9.71 -25.51
C PRO A 65 -19.28 10.92 -24.61
N ALA A 66 -20.07 10.72 -23.55
CA ALA A 66 -20.47 11.77 -22.60
C ALA A 66 -19.62 11.79 -21.31
N ALA A 67 -18.66 10.87 -21.16
CA ALA A 67 -17.81 10.78 -19.98
C ALA A 67 -16.53 11.62 -20.16
N ALA A 68 -16.12 12.30 -19.09
CA ALA A 68 -14.80 12.91 -19.04
C ALA A 68 -13.73 11.82 -18.89
N VAL A 69 -12.57 12.00 -19.53
CA VAL A 69 -11.40 11.14 -19.31
C VAL A 69 -10.88 11.37 -17.89
N PRO A 70 -10.87 10.37 -17.01
CA PRO A 70 -10.31 10.53 -15.67
C PRO A 70 -8.81 10.83 -15.73
N ALA A 71 -8.33 11.81 -14.94
CA ALA A 71 -6.91 12.19 -14.89
C ALA A 71 -5.98 11.01 -14.53
N VAL A 72 -6.49 10.01 -13.80
CA VAL A 72 -5.73 8.78 -13.47
C VAL A 72 -5.33 7.99 -14.72
N ILE A 73 -6.04 8.13 -15.85
CA ILE A 73 -5.66 7.44 -17.10
C ILE A 73 -4.30 7.95 -17.59
N ASP A 74 -4.09 9.27 -17.59
CA ASP A 74 -2.82 9.87 -18.02
C ASP A 74 -1.68 9.47 -17.08
N GLU A 75 -1.94 9.43 -15.76
CA GLU A 75 -0.96 8.95 -14.78
C GLU A 75 -0.59 7.48 -15.02
N VAL A 76 -1.58 6.61 -15.30
CA VAL A 76 -1.35 5.20 -15.59
C VAL A 76 -0.56 5.04 -16.89
N ARG A 77 -0.89 5.77 -17.96
CA ARG A 77 -0.13 5.76 -19.23
C ARG A 77 1.32 6.17 -19.00
N ALA A 78 1.55 7.29 -18.30
CA ALA A 78 2.90 7.75 -18.00
C ALA A 78 3.72 6.72 -17.20
N ARG A 79 3.08 6.02 -16.25
CA ARG A 79 3.72 4.94 -15.49
C ARG A 79 4.02 3.72 -16.35
N LEU A 80 3.10 3.31 -17.21
CA LEU A 80 3.26 2.11 -18.05
C LEU A 80 4.21 2.33 -19.22
N ALA A 81 4.30 3.54 -19.77
CA ALA A 81 5.29 3.90 -20.79
C ALA A 81 6.75 3.70 -20.30
N ALA A 82 6.98 3.77 -18.99
CA ALA A 82 8.27 3.50 -18.37
C ALA A 82 8.54 2.00 -18.11
N VAL A 83 7.59 1.10 -18.41
CA VAL A 83 7.67 -0.34 -18.14
C VAL A 83 7.82 -1.11 -19.46
N PRO A 84 9.04 -1.50 -19.86
CA PRO A 84 9.24 -2.27 -21.08
C PRO A 84 8.71 -3.71 -20.92
N ALA A 85 8.34 -4.34 -22.04
CA ALA A 85 8.01 -5.76 -22.05
C ALA A 85 9.25 -6.60 -21.72
N GLU A 86 9.16 -7.47 -20.71
CA GLU A 86 10.23 -8.39 -20.31
C GLU A 86 10.02 -9.75 -20.99
N THR A 87 10.83 -10.07 -21.99
CA THR A 87 10.78 -11.36 -22.71
C THR A 87 11.58 -12.45 -22.00
N ASP A 88 12.37 -12.09 -20.99
CA ASP A 88 13.16 -13.04 -20.22
C ASP A 88 12.29 -13.73 -19.16
N ALA A 89 11.99 -15.01 -19.41
CA ALA A 89 11.27 -15.86 -18.46
C ALA A 89 12.16 -16.40 -17.34
N SER A 90 13.43 -16.00 -17.25
CA SER A 90 14.31 -16.38 -16.15
C SER A 90 13.75 -15.87 -14.82
N PHE A 91 13.88 -16.68 -13.76
CA PHE A 91 13.41 -16.34 -12.43
C PHE A 91 14.60 -16.10 -11.48
N PRO A 92 15.43 -15.06 -11.71
CA PRO A 92 16.55 -14.80 -10.84
C PRO A 92 16.04 -14.38 -9.47
N HIS A 93 16.78 -14.77 -8.44
CA HIS A 93 16.56 -14.29 -7.09
C HIS A 93 16.73 -12.77 -7.04
N ARG A 94 15.73 -12.06 -6.49
CA ARG A 94 15.73 -10.61 -6.33
C ARG A 94 15.60 -10.30 -4.83
N ARG A 95 16.46 -9.42 -4.32
CA ARG A 95 16.34 -8.95 -2.93
C ARG A 95 15.25 -7.88 -2.86
N ALA A 96 14.40 -7.98 -1.86
CA ALA A 96 13.40 -6.96 -1.61
C ALA A 96 14.09 -5.65 -1.20
N ARG A 97 13.58 -4.54 -1.72
CA ARG A 97 14.04 -3.18 -1.39
C ARG A 97 12.85 -2.39 -0.86
N ARG A 98 13.11 -1.51 0.10
CA ARG A 98 12.11 -0.57 0.60
C ARG A 98 11.73 0.40 -0.52
N LEU A 99 10.43 0.59 -0.72
CA LEU A 99 9.89 1.52 -1.71
C LEU A 99 9.67 2.89 -1.08
N ALA A 100 9.77 3.94 -1.91
CA ALA A 100 9.40 5.29 -1.51
C ALA A 100 7.88 5.44 -1.44
N ALA A 101 7.40 6.33 -0.57
CA ALA A 101 5.99 6.70 -0.51
C ALA A 101 5.56 7.38 -1.82
N PRO A 102 4.38 7.05 -2.37
CA PRO A 102 3.83 7.75 -3.54
C PRO A 102 3.38 9.17 -3.19
N SER A 103 3.35 10.06 -4.18
CA SER A 103 2.74 11.38 -4.09
C SER A 103 1.24 11.33 -4.41
N PHE A 104 0.45 12.22 -3.80
CA PHE A 104 -0.99 12.34 -4.04
C PHE A 104 -1.34 13.77 -4.46
N ALA A 105 -2.30 13.93 -5.38
CA ALA A 105 -2.70 15.24 -5.93
C ALA A 105 -3.36 16.15 -4.88
N HIS A 106 -4.12 15.57 -3.95
CA HIS A 106 -4.87 16.27 -2.89
C HIS A 106 -4.09 16.42 -1.58
N ALA A 107 -2.76 16.37 -1.65
CA ALA A 107 -1.92 16.41 -0.47
C ALA A 107 -2.04 17.77 0.24
N GLY A 108 -2.46 17.74 1.50
CA GLY A 108 -2.62 18.93 2.35
C GLY A 108 -4.00 19.59 2.29
N ASP A 109 -4.93 19.15 1.44
CA ASP A 109 -6.27 19.73 1.32
C ASP A 109 -7.06 19.66 2.64
N GLY A 110 -6.82 18.64 3.46
CA GLY A 110 -7.45 18.43 4.76
C GLY A 110 -6.80 19.17 5.94
N VAL A 111 -5.67 19.85 5.74
CA VAL A 111 -4.91 20.51 6.83
C VAL A 111 -5.72 21.65 7.48
N SER A 112 -6.63 22.28 6.72
CA SER A 112 -7.50 23.35 7.22
C SER A 112 -8.78 22.85 7.90
N ALA A 113 -9.09 21.55 7.82
CA ALA A 113 -10.38 20.99 8.20
C ALA A 113 -10.47 20.45 9.63
N GLY A 114 -9.40 20.53 10.44
CA GLY A 114 -9.40 19.93 11.78
C GLY A 114 -8.37 20.48 12.78
N ALA A 115 -8.60 20.17 14.06
CA ALA A 115 -7.61 20.38 15.12
C ALA A 115 -6.38 19.50 14.85
N ARG A 116 -5.18 20.04 15.10
CA ARG A 116 -3.95 19.24 14.97
C ARG A 116 -3.98 18.10 15.99
N PRO A 117 -3.80 16.84 15.56
CA PRO A 117 -3.82 15.72 16.48
C PRO A 117 -2.65 15.81 17.46
N GLU A 118 -2.86 15.30 18.66
CA GLU A 118 -1.78 15.10 19.62
C GLU A 118 -0.73 14.16 19.01
N THR A 119 0.54 14.48 19.22
CA THR A 119 1.66 13.75 18.62
C THR A 119 2.76 13.49 19.64
N VAL A 120 3.47 12.37 19.45
CA VAL A 120 4.75 12.08 20.11
C VAL A 120 5.89 12.38 19.14
N ALA A 121 6.96 12.99 19.64
CA ALA A 121 8.14 13.29 18.84
C ALA A 121 9.10 12.10 18.84
N VAL A 122 9.52 11.66 17.66
CA VAL A 122 10.60 10.69 17.47
C VAL A 122 11.84 11.47 17.07
N GLN A 123 12.91 11.33 17.85
CA GLN A 123 14.13 12.10 17.66
C GLN A 123 14.97 11.55 16.51
N PRO A 124 15.66 12.41 15.76
CA PRO A 124 16.60 11.98 14.74
C PRO A 124 17.78 11.22 15.38
N GLY A 125 18.41 10.36 14.58
CA GLY A 125 19.58 9.59 14.98
C GLY A 125 19.48 8.10 14.64
N GLU A 126 20.52 7.38 15.03
CA GLU A 126 20.57 5.92 14.95
C GLU A 126 19.94 5.32 16.21
N HIS A 127 19.01 4.39 16.02
CA HIS A 127 18.31 3.68 17.09
C HIS A 127 18.48 2.18 16.90
N VAL A 128 18.98 1.48 17.91
CA VAL A 128 19.01 0.01 17.90
C VAL A 128 17.64 -0.50 18.32
N LEU A 129 16.94 -1.14 17.39
CA LEU A 129 15.61 -1.68 17.59
C LEU A 129 15.63 -3.20 17.63
N THR A 130 15.05 -3.75 18.69
CA THR A 130 14.67 -5.16 18.75
C THR A 130 13.42 -5.37 17.91
N VAL A 131 13.48 -6.29 16.94
CA VAL A 131 12.33 -6.70 16.13
C VAL A 131 12.01 -8.15 16.43
N ARG A 132 10.77 -8.40 16.85
CA ARG A 132 10.22 -9.74 17.08
C ARG A 132 9.24 -10.08 15.98
N PHE A 133 9.27 -11.31 15.47
CA PHE A 133 8.36 -11.73 14.42
C PHE A 133 8.22 -13.25 14.43
N ARG A 134 7.16 -13.76 13.82
CA ARG A 134 7.06 -15.20 13.57
C ARG A 134 7.74 -15.54 12.26
N GLN A 135 8.63 -16.53 12.26
CA GLN A 135 9.21 -17.05 11.02
C GLN A 135 8.11 -17.70 10.18
N ARG A 136 7.92 -17.20 8.97
CA ARG A 136 7.01 -17.76 7.96
C ARG A 136 7.81 -18.17 6.72
N GLU A 137 7.16 -18.87 5.81
CA GLU A 137 7.69 -19.39 4.53
C GLU A 137 8.16 -18.27 3.61
N THR A 138 7.73 -17.04 3.87
CA THR A 138 8.10 -15.84 3.11
C THR A 138 9.25 -15.05 3.76
N GLY A 139 9.79 -15.54 4.87
CA GLY A 139 10.84 -14.87 5.63
C GLY A 139 10.35 -13.57 6.26
N MET A 140 11.24 -12.58 6.36
CA MET A 140 10.93 -11.26 6.92
C MET A 140 11.30 -10.16 5.90
N TYR A 141 12.40 -9.44 6.12
CA TYR A 141 12.86 -8.37 5.22
C TYR A 141 13.46 -8.93 3.94
N ASP A 142 14.41 -9.85 4.07
CA ASP A 142 14.93 -10.64 2.96
C ASP A 142 14.00 -11.83 2.68
N GLY A 143 14.10 -12.37 1.45
CA GLY A 143 13.39 -13.60 1.07
C GLY A 143 13.67 -14.73 2.06
N ALA A 144 12.74 -15.69 2.16
CA ALA A 144 12.94 -16.82 3.05
C ALA A 144 14.27 -17.52 2.70
N PRO A 145 15.14 -17.79 3.69
CA PRO A 145 16.30 -18.61 3.42
C PRO A 145 15.81 -19.93 2.84
N TYR A 146 16.39 -20.37 1.72
CA TYR A 146 16.17 -21.75 1.29
C TYR A 146 16.76 -22.64 2.37
N VAL A 147 15.88 -23.31 3.10
CA VAL A 147 16.28 -24.28 4.11
C VAL A 147 15.88 -25.64 3.57
N ASP A 148 16.89 -26.45 3.23
CA ASP A 148 16.71 -27.88 2.91
C ASP A 148 16.41 -28.64 4.22
N GLU A 149 15.25 -28.38 4.79
CA GLU A 149 14.78 -29.00 6.03
C GLU A 149 13.84 -30.15 5.70
N TRP A 150 14.40 -31.35 5.69
CA TRP A 150 13.64 -32.60 5.64
C TRP A 150 12.95 -32.86 6.99
N LYS A 151 11.76 -33.46 6.93
CA LYS A 151 10.89 -33.75 8.07
C LYS A 151 11.63 -34.43 9.25
N PRO A 152 11.17 -34.16 10.49
CA PRO A 152 9.90 -33.50 10.83
C PRO A 152 10.02 -31.96 10.97
N LEU A 153 9.18 -31.19 10.27
CA LEU A 153 8.79 -29.83 10.71
C LEU A 153 7.60 -30.02 11.65
N PRO A 154 7.53 -29.43 12.87
CA PRO A 154 8.22 -28.27 13.46
C PRO A 154 9.51 -28.64 14.23
N PRO A 155 10.52 -27.74 14.32
CA PRO A 155 10.43 -26.58 15.23
C PRO A 155 10.90 -25.20 14.71
N ARG A 156 11.34 -25.04 13.44
CA ARG A 156 11.96 -23.77 12.96
C ARG A 156 11.07 -22.87 12.09
N LEU A 157 10.03 -23.42 11.49
CA LEU A 157 8.97 -22.67 10.82
C LEU A 157 7.88 -22.39 11.86
N HIS A 158 7.29 -21.19 11.85
CA HIS A 158 6.34 -20.67 12.84
C HIS A 158 6.92 -20.38 14.24
N ASP A 159 8.23 -20.49 14.46
CA ASP A 159 8.84 -20.07 15.73
C ASP A 159 8.91 -18.54 15.84
N GLN A 160 9.04 -18.07 17.08
CA GLN A 160 9.26 -16.66 17.35
C GLN A 160 10.74 -16.34 17.17
N ARG A 161 11.03 -15.37 16.32
CA ARG A 161 12.38 -14.87 16.02
C ARG A 161 12.56 -13.49 16.61
N THR A 162 13.82 -13.18 16.89
CA THR A 162 14.25 -11.84 17.29
C THR A 162 15.46 -11.47 16.45
N LEU A 163 15.49 -10.24 15.96
CA LEU A 163 16.67 -9.63 15.36
C LEU A 163 16.87 -8.23 15.94
N GLU A 164 18.11 -7.75 15.91
CA GLU A 164 18.44 -6.36 16.19
C GLU A 164 18.70 -5.65 14.86
N ARG A 165 18.13 -4.45 14.70
CA ARG A 165 18.33 -3.61 13.53
C ARG A 165 18.67 -2.19 13.96
N VAL A 166 19.59 -1.56 13.25
CA VAL A 166 19.83 -0.12 13.36
C VAL A 166 18.82 0.59 12.46
N ALA A 167 17.91 1.35 13.05
CA ALA A 167 17.00 2.24 12.37
C ALA A 167 17.58 3.65 12.35
N VAL A 168 17.56 4.31 11.19
CA VAL A 168 18.03 5.69 11.04
C VAL A 168 16.81 6.59 10.87
N VAL A 169 16.62 7.49 11.83
CA VAL A 169 15.64 8.57 11.72
C VAL A 169 16.39 9.82 11.27
N GLU A 170 16.26 10.19 10.00
CA GLU A 170 17.06 11.27 9.41
C GLU A 170 16.72 12.65 9.97
N ARG A 171 15.44 12.87 10.28
CA ARG A 171 14.88 14.14 10.76
C ARG A 171 13.87 13.89 11.86
N PRO A 172 13.66 14.84 12.78
CA PRO A 172 12.59 14.72 13.76
C PRO A 172 11.25 14.51 13.06
N VAL A 173 10.47 13.57 13.58
CA VAL A 173 9.12 13.30 13.09
C VAL A 173 8.13 13.28 14.25
N ARG A 174 6.88 13.60 13.95
CA ARG A 174 5.78 13.64 14.91
C ARG A 174 4.79 12.56 14.53
N VAL A 175 4.63 11.54 15.37
CA VAL A 175 3.69 10.43 15.15
C VAL A 175 2.43 10.68 15.97
N ALA A 176 1.25 10.50 15.37
CA ALA A 176 -0.03 10.64 16.07
C ALA A 176 -0.13 9.72 17.28
N VAL A 177 -0.58 10.25 18.42
CA VAL A 177 -0.67 9.50 19.68
C VAL A 177 -1.73 8.41 19.66
N ALA A 178 -2.74 8.49 18.78
CA ALA A 178 -3.79 7.50 18.58
C ALA A 178 -3.94 7.15 17.08
N GLU A 179 -4.52 5.99 16.76
CA GLU A 179 -4.97 5.68 15.39
C GLU A 179 -5.93 6.75 14.87
N VAL A 180 -6.01 6.90 13.54
CA VAL A 180 -7.09 7.68 12.91
C VAL A 180 -8.41 7.04 13.30
N SER A 181 -9.32 7.85 13.84
CA SER A 181 -10.67 7.42 14.25
C SER A 181 -11.62 7.28 13.08
N GLU A 182 -12.72 6.55 13.28
CA GLU A 182 -13.81 6.50 12.31
C GLU A 182 -14.36 7.92 12.03
N ALA A 183 -14.48 8.77 13.05
CA ALA A 183 -14.90 10.17 12.88
C ALA A 183 -13.95 10.98 11.98
N GLU A 184 -12.65 10.91 12.23
CA GLU A 184 -11.63 11.63 11.44
C GLU A 184 -11.57 11.12 10.00
N TYR A 185 -11.69 9.81 9.80
CA TYR A 185 -11.71 9.21 8.47
C TYR A 185 -13.00 9.54 7.71
N ALA A 186 -14.13 9.65 8.39
CA ALA A 186 -15.39 10.04 7.77
C ALA A 186 -15.36 11.45 7.17
N VAL A 187 -14.65 12.40 7.79
CA VAL A 187 -14.45 13.75 7.21
C VAL A 187 -13.72 13.68 5.87
N PHE A 188 -12.72 12.80 5.76
CA PHE A 188 -12.02 12.56 4.50
C PHE A 188 -12.96 11.94 3.46
N LEU A 189 -13.77 10.95 3.83
CA LEU A 189 -14.74 10.35 2.91
C LEU A 189 -15.81 11.35 2.46
N ASP A 190 -16.29 12.23 3.35
CA ASP A 190 -17.21 13.31 3.00
C ASP A 190 -16.61 14.27 1.97
N ALA A 191 -15.33 14.61 2.11
CA ALA A 191 -14.61 15.44 1.14
C ALA A 191 -14.49 14.78 -0.24
N LEU A 192 -14.46 13.44 -0.28
CA LEU A 192 -14.49 12.66 -1.52
C LEU A 192 -15.91 12.39 -2.05
N GLY A 193 -16.96 12.76 -1.28
CA GLY A 193 -18.35 12.41 -1.59
C GLY A 193 -18.66 10.91 -1.43
N GLU A 194 -17.85 10.19 -0.65
CA GLU A 194 -18.05 8.76 -0.36
C GLU A 194 -18.84 8.61 0.97
N PRO A 195 -20.03 8.00 0.98
CA PRO A 195 -20.83 7.90 2.20
C PRO A 195 -20.25 6.86 3.18
N THR A 196 -20.35 7.16 4.48
CA THR A 196 -20.03 6.23 5.56
C THR A 196 -20.92 6.45 6.79
N ASP A 197 -21.30 5.34 7.42
CA ASP A 197 -22.01 5.33 8.71
C ASP A 197 -21.04 5.25 9.91
N ALA A 198 -19.78 4.86 9.68
CA ALA A 198 -18.76 4.74 10.72
C ALA A 198 -18.19 6.13 11.05
N ARG A 199 -18.54 6.66 12.23
CA ARG A 199 -18.20 8.03 12.67
C ARG A 199 -17.86 8.12 14.17
N ASP A 200 -17.53 7.01 14.80
CA ASP A 200 -17.18 6.99 16.23
C ASP A 200 -15.80 7.63 16.45
N PRO A 201 -15.68 8.68 17.29
CA PRO A 201 -14.41 9.36 17.53
C PRO A 201 -13.44 8.54 18.39
N GLU A 202 -13.89 7.47 19.05
CA GLU A 202 -13.08 6.62 19.92
C GLU A 202 -12.59 5.35 19.22
N ARG A 203 -13.32 4.87 18.21
CA ARG A 203 -12.97 3.66 17.45
C ARG A 203 -11.99 3.95 16.33
N PRO A 204 -11.03 3.04 16.05
CA PRO A 204 -10.12 3.22 14.93
C PRO A 204 -10.84 2.98 13.60
N ALA A 205 -10.53 3.80 12.60
CA ALA A 205 -10.91 3.53 11.23
C ALA A 205 -10.21 2.24 10.75
N THR A 206 -10.98 1.35 10.11
CA THR A 206 -10.48 0.08 9.53
C THR A 206 -11.16 -0.20 8.19
N GLY A 207 -10.78 -1.30 7.52
CA GLY A 207 -11.41 -1.71 6.27
C GLY A 207 -10.99 -0.89 5.05
N MET A 208 -9.92 -0.11 5.16
CA MET A 208 -9.27 0.57 4.04
C MET A 208 -8.05 -0.19 3.55
N THR A 209 -7.75 -0.02 2.27
CA THR A 209 -6.51 -0.48 1.66
C THR A 209 -5.32 0.35 2.14
N PHE A 210 -4.12 -0.20 1.98
CA PHE A 210 -2.87 0.50 2.27
C PHE A 210 -2.73 1.78 1.43
N ALA A 211 -3.13 1.73 0.16
CA ALA A 211 -3.14 2.90 -0.72
C ALA A 211 -4.08 4.00 -0.21
N ARG A 212 -5.27 3.62 0.27
CA ARG A 212 -6.26 4.57 0.80
C ARG A 212 -5.83 5.18 2.14
N ALA A 213 -5.15 4.41 3.00
CA ALA A 213 -4.56 4.94 4.23
C ALA A 213 -3.47 5.99 3.94
N ARG A 214 -2.63 5.75 2.92
CA ARG A 214 -1.64 6.74 2.46
C ARG A 214 -2.29 8.00 1.88
N GLU A 215 -3.36 7.85 1.11
CA GLU A 215 -4.10 8.97 0.54
C GLU A 215 -4.70 9.86 1.64
N TYR A 216 -5.32 9.26 2.67
CA TYR A 216 -5.76 10.01 3.85
C TYR A 216 -4.59 10.73 4.51
N ALA A 217 -3.47 10.02 4.75
CA ALA A 217 -2.31 10.59 5.42
C ALA A 217 -1.77 11.80 4.66
N ALA A 218 -1.68 11.71 3.33
CA ALA A 218 -1.30 12.82 2.46
C ALA A 218 -2.33 13.96 2.49
N TRP A 219 -3.63 13.63 2.49
CA TRP A 219 -4.71 14.62 2.55
C TRP A 219 -4.63 15.48 3.82
N VAL A 220 -4.27 14.89 4.97
CA VAL A 220 -4.00 15.64 6.22
C VAL A 220 -2.56 16.21 6.31
N GLY A 221 -1.83 16.23 5.19
CA GLY A 221 -0.50 16.84 5.09
C GLY A 221 0.63 16.03 5.74
N GLY A 222 0.42 14.75 6.00
CA GLY A 222 1.41 13.84 6.57
C GLY A 222 1.67 12.62 5.67
N ARG A 223 2.13 11.54 6.29
CA ARG A 223 2.37 10.22 5.69
C ARG A 223 2.12 9.15 6.73
N LEU A 224 2.17 7.88 6.35
CA LEU A 224 2.23 6.82 7.37
C LEU A 224 3.60 6.86 8.08
N PRO A 225 3.69 6.51 9.37
CA PRO A 225 4.98 6.29 10.02
C PRO A 225 5.66 5.07 9.41
N THR A 226 6.99 5.06 9.35
CA THR A 226 7.74 3.82 9.13
C THR A 226 7.51 2.85 10.31
N GLU A 227 7.86 1.59 10.15
CA GLU A 227 7.74 0.61 11.25
C GLU A 227 8.65 0.98 12.43
N ASP A 228 9.78 1.61 12.14
CA ASP A 228 10.77 2.06 13.11
C ASP A 228 10.25 3.28 13.87
N GLU A 229 9.74 4.28 13.13
CA GLU A 229 9.11 5.47 13.71
C GLU A 229 7.91 5.08 14.58
N TRP A 230 7.09 4.12 14.11
CA TRP A 230 5.97 3.60 14.88
C TRP A 230 6.45 2.92 16.17
N GLN A 231 7.49 2.08 16.10
CA GLN A 231 8.02 1.37 17.27
C GLN A 231 8.66 2.32 18.30
N LEU A 232 9.40 3.33 17.83
CA LEU A 232 9.98 4.39 18.66
C LEU A 232 8.88 5.22 19.32
N ALA A 233 7.87 5.64 18.55
CA ALA A 233 6.71 6.36 19.05
C ALA A 233 5.92 5.56 20.09
N ALA A 234 5.72 4.26 19.85
CA ALA A 234 5.01 3.37 20.75
C ALA A 234 5.73 3.14 22.10
N SER A 235 7.01 3.47 22.18
CA SER A 235 7.80 3.43 23.42
C SER A 235 7.77 4.77 24.18
N ALA A 236 7.21 5.83 23.59
CA ALA A 236 7.17 7.15 24.19
C ALA A 236 5.95 7.34 25.12
N PRO A 237 6.07 8.14 26.18
CA PRO A 237 4.92 8.51 27.02
C PRO A 237 3.81 9.16 26.20
N GLY A 238 2.56 8.82 26.49
CA GLY A 238 1.39 9.39 25.83
C GLY A 238 0.94 8.67 24.56
N PHE A 239 1.69 7.67 24.07
CA PHE A 239 1.20 6.78 23.01
C PHE A 239 0.01 5.96 23.52
N ARG A 240 -1.10 5.99 22.77
CA ARG A 240 -2.39 5.38 23.15
C ARG A 240 -2.91 4.56 21.99
N ARG A 241 -3.55 3.42 22.27
CA ARG A 241 -4.23 2.61 21.25
C ARG A 241 -5.73 2.74 21.39
N ARG A 242 -6.42 2.94 20.27
CA ARG A 242 -7.88 2.89 20.24
C ARG A 242 -8.39 1.46 20.38
N THR A 243 -9.63 1.33 20.81
CA THR A 243 -10.31 0.04 21.01
C THR A 243 -11.44 -0.11 19.98
N PRO A 244 -11.60 -1.28 19.33
CA PRO A 244 -10.74 -2.46 19.43
C PRO A 244 -9.35 -2.20 18.85
N GLU A 245 -8.35 -2.84 19.42
CA GLU A 245 -6.97 -2.76 18.96
C GLU A 245 -6.83 -3.29 17.52
N VAL A 246 -6.09 -2.57 16.69
CA VAL A 246 -5.89 -2.93 15.28
C VAL A 246 -4.42 -2.91 14.91
N TRP A 247 -4.05 -3.75 13.93
CA TRP A 247 -2.78 -3.62 13.25
C TRP A 247 -2.69 -2.23 12.63
N ASN A 248 -1.50 -1.66 12.56
CA ASN A 248 -1.26 -0.37 11.94
C ASN A 248 -0.53 -0.57 10.61
N TRP A 249 -1.08 -0.02 9.52
CA TRP A 249 -0.32 0.21 8.30
C TRP A 249 0.91 1.08 8.61
N THR A 250 2.05 0.74 8.00
CA THR A 250 3.27 1.55 8.08
C THR A 250 3.79 1.87 6.69
N GLU A 251 4.62 2.89 6.56
CA GLU A 251 5.27 3.28 5.31
C GLU A 251 6.44 2.36 4.95
N SER A 252 6.50 1.14 5.49
CA SER A 252 7.59 0.17 5.30
C SER A 252 7.23 -0.85 4.24
N GLU A 253 6.83 -0.34 3.08
CA GLU A 253 6.58 -1.16 1.91
C GLU A 253 7.90 -1.63 1.27
N HIS A 254 7.93 -2.88 0.84
CA HIS A 254 9.06 -3.48 0.15
C HIS A 254 8.61 -4.21 -1.11
N SER A 255 9.49 -4.25 -2.10
CA SER A 255 9.31 -5.08 -3.30
C SER A 255 10.62 -5.64 -3.81
N ASP A 256 10.55 -6.86 -4.34
CA ASP A 256 11.61 -7.49 -5.13
C ASP A 256 11.36 -7.36 -6.65
N GLY A 257 10.39 -6.53 -7.05
CA GLY A 257 9.93 -6.36 -8.42
C GLY A 257 8.88 -7.38 -8.87
N ARG A 258 8.48 -8.32 -8.00
CA ARG A 258 7.42 -9.32 -8.27
C ARG A 258 6.38 -9.34 -7.17
N SER A 259 6.84 -9.51 -5.94
CA SER A 259 6.05 -9.45 -4.73
C SER A 259 6.13 -8.06 -4.12
N ARG A 260 5.06 -7.65 -3.46
CA ARG A 260 5.00 -6.47 -2.60
C ARG A 260 4.54 -6.88 -1.22
N PHE A 261 5.13 -6.30 -0.19
CA PHE A 261 4.71 -6.50 1.18
C PHE A 261 4.96 -5.26 2.01
N VAL A 262 4.26 -5.16 3.13
CA VAL A 262 4.42 -4.08 4.11
C VAL A 262 4.58 -4.65 5.50
N MET A 263 5.32 -3.96 6.35
CA MET A 263 5.43 -4.34 7.76
C MET A 263 4.31 -3.70 8.58
N LEU A 264 3.52 -4.53 9.26
CA LEU A 264 2.49 -4.11 10.20
C LEU A 264 3.01 -4.13 11.63
N LYS A 265 2.46 -3.24 12.45
CA LYS A 265 2.82 -3.09 13.87
C LYS A 265 1.58 -3.10 14.79
N GLY A 266 1.80 -3.43 16.07
CA GLY A 266 0.84 -3.26 17.16
C GLY A 266 -0.13 -4.43 17.43
N GLY A 267 -0.36 -5.33 16.48
CA GLY A 267 -1.31 -6.43 16.68
C GLY A 267 -2.78 -6.01 16.62
N SER A 268 -3.70 -6.97 16.60
CA SER A 268 -5.15 -6.72 16.58
C SER A 268 -5.88 -7.42 17.72
N ALA A 269 -7.02 -6.89 18.17
CA ALA A 269 -7.90 -7.59 19.11
C ALA A 269 -8.40 -8.92 18.53
N HIS A 270 -8.54 -9.01 17.20
CA HIS A 270 -8.87 -10.25 16.50
C HIS A 270 -7.74 -11.28 16.63
N VAL A 271 -8.11 -12.52 16.95
CA VAL A 271 -7.24 -13.71 16.98
C VAL A 271 -7.91 -14.80 16.17
N SER A 272 -7.24 -15.30 15.13
CA SER A 272 -7.70 -16.49 14.40
C SER A 272 -7.27 -17.75 15.15
N GLU A 273 -8.23 -18.62 15.47
CA GLU A 273 -8.02 -19.83 16.26
C GLU A 273 -8.19 -21.11 15.42
N GLY A 274 -7.60 -22.23 15.87
CA GLY A 274 -7.78 -23.55 15.25
C GLY A 274 -6.65 -24.00 14.31
N SER A 275 -5.67 -23.14 14.02
CA SER A 275 -4.46 -23.51 13.29
C SER A 275 -3.29 -22.57 13.59
N ASP A 276 -2.09 -23.13 13.75
CA ASP A 276 -0.81 -22.40 13.82
C ASP A 276 -0.40 -21.76 12.48
N TRP A 277 -1.02 -22.19 11.38
CA TRP A 277 -0.85 -21.62 10.05
C TRP A 277 -1.54 -20.27 9.88
N TYR A 278 -2.52 -19.93 10.72
CA TYR A 278 -3.17 -18.63 10.63
C TYR A 278 -2.23 -17.49 10.96
N VAL A 279 -2.47 -16.35 10.29
CA VAL A 279 -1.74 -15.10 10.53
C VAL A 279 -1.82 -14.74 12.01
N ASP A 280 -0.74 -14.16 12.54
CA ASP A 280 -0.70 -13.73 13.93
C ASP A 280 -1.79 -12.68 14.18
N GLY A 281 -2.68 -12.97 15.14
CA GLY A 281 -3.58 -11.99 15.74
C GLY A 281 -3.11 -11.58 17.12
N GLY A 282 -4.01 -10.98 17.90
CA GLY A 282 -3.76 -10.56 19.28
C GLY A 282 -3.01 -9.24 19.36
N VAL A 283 -3.20 -8.52 20.46
CA VAL A 283 -2.42 -7.31 20.78
C VAL A 283 -0.96 -7.68 20.96
N ARG A 284 -0.06 -6.95 20.29
CA ARG A 284 1.38 -7.24 20.30
C ARG A 284 2.19 -6.09 20.90
N SER A 285 3.35 -6.44 21.45
CA SER A 285 4.32 -5.46 21.93
C SER A 285 4.83 -4.60 20.76
N PRO A 286 5.38 -3.40 21.04
CA PRO A 286 5.89 -2.53 19.99
C PRO A 286 6.97 -3.14 19.11
N GLU A 287 7.72 -4.13 19.60
CA GLU A 287 8.80 -4.79 18.86
C GLU A 287 8.27 -5.81 17.86
N PHE A 288 7.02 -6.27 18.00
CA PHE A 288 6.48 -7.27 17.09
C PHE A 288 6.21 -6.64 15.72
N ALA A 289 6.65 -7.31 14.66
CA ALA A 289 6.39 -6.93 13.28
C ALA A 289 5.79 -8.11 12.52
N LEU A 290 4.80 -7.81 11.69
CA LEU A 290 4.14 -8.78 10.82
C LEU A 290 4.38 -8.38 9.36
N LYS A 291 5.00 -9.26 8.58
CA LYS A 291 5.08 -9.13 7.12
C LYS A 291 3.71 -9.44 6.51
N PHE A 292 3.10 -8.44 5.90
CA PHE A 292 1.82 -8.57 5.21
C PHE A 292 2.02 -8.47 3.70
N LEU A 293 1.72 -9.55 2.96
CA LEU A 293 1.78 -9.55 1.50
C LEU A 293 0.65 -8.65 0.95
N LEU A 294 0.98 -7.82 -0.04
CA LEU A 294 0.03 -6.92 -0.69
C LEU A 294 -0.48 -7.57 -1.98
N PRO A 295 -1.69 -8.18 -1.98
CA PRO A 295 -2.25 -8.84 -3.17
C PRO A 295 -2.69 -7.86 -4.26
N GLY A 296 -2.88 -6.58 -3.94
CA GLY A 296 -3.44 -5.58 -4.85
C GLY A 296 -4.96 -5.73 -5.02
N LEU A 297 -5.52 -4.96 -5.96
CA LEU A 297 -6.95 -4.96 -6.30
C LEU A 297 -7.90 -4.72 -5.12
N GLY A 298 -7.43 -4.06 -4.06
CA GLY A 298 -8.20 -3.76 -2.86
C GLY A 298 -8.37 -4.93 -1.89
N GLN A 299 -7.79 -6.09 -2.19
CA GLN A 299 -7.88 -7.30 -1.35
C GLN A 299 -7.03 -7.21 -0.07
N ASP A 300 -6.28 -6.12 0.09
CA ASP A 300 -5.52 -5.79 1.30
C ASP A 300 -6.37 -5.07 2.37
N ALA A 301 -7.60 -4.64 2.05
CA ALA A 301 -8.50 -4.05 3.03
C ALA A 301 -8.94 -5.07 4.10
N SER A 302 -8.86 -4.69 5.38
CA SER A 302 -9.19 -5.58 6.49
C SER A 302 -9.81 -4.83 7.68
N PRO A 303 -10.83 -5.41 8.35
CA PRO A 303 -11.41 -4.82 9.57
C PRO A 303 -10.46 -4.91 10.78
N SER A 304 -9.33 -5.61 10.66
CA SER A 304 -8.32 -5.73 11.73
C SER A 304 -7.10 -4.82 11.52
N ILE A 305 -7.11 -3.99 10.47
CA ILE A 305 -6.01 -3.09 10.14
C ILE A 305 -6.55 -1.65 10.04
N GLY A 306 -5.96 -0.76 10.84
CA GLY A 306 -6.11 0.68 10.78
C GLY A 306 -4.76 1.35 10.58
N PHE A 307 -4.61 2.61 10.97
CA PHE A 307 -3.35 3.33 10.77
C PHE A 307 -3.23 4.60 11.62
N ARG A 308 -2.03 5.17 11.63
CA ARG A 308 -1.68 6.45 12.23
C ARG A 308 -1.02 7.33 11.18
N VAL A 309 -1.02 8.62 11.42
CA VAL A 309 -0.32 9.58 10.59
C VAL A 309 0.95 10.06 11.32
N CYS A 310 1.96 10.33 10.51
CA CYS A 310 3.24 10.90 10.88
C CYS A 310 3.48 12.16 10.06
N TRP A 311 4.05 13.19 10.68
CA TRP A 311 4.46 14.42 10.03
C TRP A 311 5.95 14.62 10.20
N ASP A 312 6.63 14.96 9.11
CA ASP A 312 8.01 15.41 9.16
C ASP A 312 8.04 16.84 9.73
N ASP A 313 8.84 17.10 10.76
CA ASP A 313 9.06 18.47 11.20
C ASP A 313 9.86 19.18 10.10
N ARG A 314 9.24 20.20 9.47
CA ARG A 314 9.98 21.07 8.56
C ARG A 314 11.05 21.78 9.37
N ALA A 315 12.32 21.60 8.99
CA ALA A 315 13.36 22.52 9.44
C ALA A 315 12.85 23.94 9.15
N ALA A 316 12.97 24.85 10.11
CA ALA A 316 12.86 26.26 9.81
C ALA A 316 13.85 26.52 8.68
N GLU A 317 13.36 26.90 7.50
CA GLU A 317 14.23 27.49 6.48
C GLU A 317 14.87 28.70 7.16
N ASP A 318 16.17 28.63 7.39
CA ASP A 318 16.96 29.76 7.87
C ASP A 318 16.74 30.89 6.85
N PRO A 319 16.16 32.04 7.24
CA PRO A 319 16.02 33.15 6.33
C PRO A 319 17.43 33.71 6.10
N SER A 320 18.01 33.35 4.96
CA SER A 320 19.22 33.98 4.42
C SER A 320 18.98 35.44 4.08
#